data_AF-A0A9W5VQ87-F1
#
_entry.id   AF-A0A9W5VQ87-F1
#
_cell.length_a   1.000
_cell.length_b   1.000
_cell.length_c   1.000
_cell.angle_alpha   90.00
_cell.angle_beta   90.00
_cell.angle_gamma   90.00
#
_symmetry.space_group_name_H-M   'P 1'
#
loop_
_entity.id
_entity.type
_entity.pdbx_description
1 polymer ?
#
loop_
_entity_poly.entity_id
_entity_poly.type
_entity_poly.pdbx_seq_one_letter_code
_entity_poly.pdbx_strand_id
1 'polypeptide(L)'
;MTIEDKLMMKGWKCMKQKQMSSFLQVEMDRLCPRLDMEMGLTIFCGGGGLFVLEKYDQFYNSTKQSAVTGVNLYEPVALYHSGDGYRAFLWLESYIQLISTKKFIPRFIDIVCERNYQKELRKAFGPFYNISEDDLLLQELGKAQKEKDNAAYILESLQELKELMSMDGRLFREITRKEIEWRV
;
A
#
# COMPACT_ATOMS: atom_id res chain seq x y z
N MET A 1 -16.46 -8.99 39.04
CA MET A 1 -15.70 -9.24 37.80
C MET A 1 -15.97 -10.68 37.39
N THR A 2 -16.77 -10.85 36.35
CA THR A 2 -17.26 -12.15 35.87
C THR A 2 -16.17 -12.92 35.13
N ILE A 3 -16.42 -14.20 34.84
CA ILE A 3 -15.53 -15.03 34.01
C ILE A 3 -15.44 -14.44 32.59
N GLU A 4 -16.53 -13.88 32.09
CA GLU A 4 -16.57 -13.14 30.82
C GLU A 4 -15.70 -11.89 30.86
N ASP A 5 -15.70 -11.11 31.94
CA ASP A 5 -14.80 -9.95 32.08
C ASP A 5 -13.32 -10.37 32.03
N LYS A 6 -12.97 -11.52 32.63
CA LYS A 6 -11.60 -12.06 32.60
C LYS A 6 -11.21 -12.58 31.22
N LEU A 7 -12.15 -13.18 30.46
CA LEU A 7 -11.93 -13.65 29.10
C LEU A 7 -11.85 -12.50 28.10
N MET A 8 -12.69 -11.47 28.24
CA MET A 8 -12.62 -10.23 27.48
C MET A 8 -11.30 -9.50 27.73
N MET A 9 -10.87 -9.38 28.99
CA MET A 9 -9.57 -8.77 29.29
C MET A 9 -8.37 -9.63 28.88
N LYS A 10 -8.47 -10.96 28.87
CA LYS A 10 -7.45 -11.84 28.30
C LYS A 10 -7.40 -11.77 26.78
N GLY A 11 -8.55 -11.72 26.10
CA GLY A 11 -8.65 -11.51 24.65
C GLY A 11 -8.14 -10.13 24.23
N TRP A 12 -8.46 -9.09 25.01
CA TRP A 12 -7.99 -7.73 24.77
C TRP A 12 -6.50 -7.55 25.10
N LYS A 13 -5.97 -8.24 26.12
CA LYS A 13 -4.52 -8.30 26.38
C LYS A 13 -3.78 -9.19 25.37
N CYS A 14 -4.44 -10.19 24.76
CA CYS A 14 -3.86 -10.98 23.67
C CYS A 14 -3.85 -10.21 22.34
N MET A 15 -4.74 -9.22 22.16
CA MET A 15 -4.74 -8.30 21.02
C MET A 15 -3.85 -7.06 21.23
N LYS A 16 -3.42 -6.76 22.45
CA LYS A 16 -2.43 -5.70 22.72
C LYS A 16 -1.04 -6.34 22.80
N GLN A 17 -0.18 -5.97 21.85
CA GLN A 17 1.15 -6.54 21.57
C GLN A 17 1.15 -7.87 20.79
N LYS A 18 0.49 -7.91 19.63
CA LYS A 18 1.28 -8.34 18.46
C LYS A 18 2.40 -7.31 18.36
N GLN A 19 3.65 -7.71 18.62
CA GLN A 19 4.80 -6.83 18.39
C GLN A 19 4.69 -6.34 16.96
N MET A 20 4.28 -5.08 16.81
CA MET A 20 4.39 -4.42 15.53
C MET A 20 5.88 -4.39 15.25
N SER A 21 6.30 -4.99 14.13
CA SER A 21 7.69 -4.98 13.72
C SER A 21 8.25 -3.57 13.92
N SER A 22 9.48 -3.46 14.46
CA SER A 22 10.15 -2.17 14.57
C SER A 22 10.17 -1.43 13.22
N PHE A 23 10.21 -2.19 12.11
CA PHE A 23 10.08 -1.67 10.76
C PHE A 23 8.68 -1.10 10.45
N LEU A 24 7.62 -1.86 10.75
CA LEU A 24 6.23 -1.42 10.57
C LEU A 24 5.95 -0.15 11.36
N GLN A 25 6.42 -0.08 12.60
CA GLN A 25 6.27 1.11 13.43
C GLN A 25 6.97 2.32 12.82
N VAL A 26 8.18 2.16 12.26
CA VAL A 26 8.91 3.26 11.60
C VAL A 26 8.20 3.76 10.34
N GLU A 27 7.69 2.87 9.49
CA GLU A 27 6.91 3.28 8.32
C GLU A 27 5.57 3.92 8.73
N MET A 28 4.92 3.39 9.77
CA MET A 28 3.72 4.00 10.34
C MET A 28 3.98 5.38 10.93
N ASP A 29 5.12 5.60 11.57
CA ASP A 29 5.51 6.89 12.13
C ASP A 29 5.86 7.89 11.01
N ARG A 30 6.45 7.43 9.91
CA ARG A 30 6.70 8.25 8.71
C ARG A 30 5.40 8.70 8.05
N LEU A 31 4.41 7.81 7.98
CA LEU A 31 3.13 8.04 7.31
C LEU A 31 2.06 8.67 8.22
N CYS A 32 2.36 8.80 9.51
CA CYS A 32 1.48 9.47 10.45
C CYS A 32 1.26 10.91 9.95
N PRO A 33 0.00 11.34 9.73
CA PRO A 33 -0.29 12.60 9.05
C PRO A 33 0.43 13.76 9.74
N ARG A 34 1.33 14.42 9.01
CA ARG A 34 1.88 15.71 9.43
C ARG A 34 0.77 16.75 9.23
N LEU A 35 -0.05 16.93 10.27
CA LEU A 35 -0.97 18.05 10.55
C LEU A 35 -1.80 18.62 9.37
N ASP A 36 -3.13 18.52 9.50
CA ASP A 36 -4.17 19.31 8.80
C ASP A 36 -4.35 19.17 7.27
N MET A 37 -3.72 18.20 6.61
CA MET A 37 -3.95 17.92 5.19
C MET A 37 -4.42 16.50 4.93
N GLU A 38 -5.42 16.31 4.05
CA GLU A 38 -5.74 14.99 3.51
C GLU A 38 -4.67 14.62 2.46
N MET A 39 -4.14 13.40 2.55
CA MET A 39 -3.05 12.91 1.68
C MET A 39 -3.55 11.85 0.70
N GLY A 40 -3.05 11.87 -0.53
CA GLY A 40 -3.24 10.79 -1.50
C GLY A 40 -2.14 9.72 -1.41
N LEU A 41 -2.39 8.52 -1.93
CA LEU A 41 -1.36 7.50 -2.10
C LEU A 41 -1.22 7.18 -3.58
N THR A 42 0.00 7.13 -4.09
CA THR A 42 0.27 6.76 -5.48
C THR A 42 1.28 5.62 -5.51
N ILE A 43 0.88 4.49 -6.08
CA ILE A 43 1.67 3.26 -6.14
C ILE A 43 2.15 3.06 -7.58
N PHE A 44 3.46 3.07 -7.79
CA PHE A 44 4.08 2.88 -9.09
C PHE A 44 4.43 1.40 -9.29
N CYS A 45 3.76 0.77 -10.25
CA CYS A 45 3.91 -0.64 -10.58
C CYS A 45 4.66 -0.82 -11.90
N GLY A 46 5.71 -1.65 -11.90
CA GLY A 46 6.52 -1.92 -13.10
C GLY A 46 7.73 -0.98 -13.27
N GLY A 47 8.73 -1.43 -14.02
CA GLY A 47 10.11 -0.91 -14.07
C GLY A 47 10.35 0.51 -14.62
N GLY A 48 9.35 1.40 -14.61
CA GLY A 48 9.46 2.76 -15.18
C GLY A 48 9.58 3.90 -14.16
N GLY A 49 9.58 3.63 -12.85
CA GLY A 49 9.00 4.62 -11.94
C GLY A 49 9.78 5.91 -11.62
N LEU A 50 11.03 6.09 -12.05
CA LEU A 50 11.66 7.43 -12.02
C LEU A 50 11.09 8.34 -13.12
N PHE A 51 10.95 7.81 -14.35
CA PHE A 51 10.34 8.55 -15.47
C PHE A 51 8.83 8.73 -15.33
N VAL A 52 8.18 7.86 -14.56
CA VAL A 52 6.73 7.93 -14.34
C VAL A 52 6.39 8.91 -13.20
N LEU A 53 7.28 9.12 -12.22
CA LEU A 53 7.05 10.07 -11.13
C LEU A 53 6.96 11.53 -11.63
N GLU A 54 7.96 12.01 -12.38
CA GLU A 54 7.95 13.39 -12.90
C GLU A 54 6.72 13.68 -13.78
N LYS A 55 6.33 12.72 -14.61
CA LYS A 55 5.13 12.82 -15.45
C LYS A 55 3.85 12.79 -14.62
N TYR A 56 3.82 11.98 -13.56
CA TYR A 56 2.69 11.92 -12.66
C TYR A 56 2.57 13.20 -11.83
N ASP A 57 3.67 13.82 -11.40
CA ASP A 57 3.68 15.13 -10.75
C ASP A 57 3.05 16.20 -11.63
N GLN A 58 3.43 16.25 -12.90
CA GLN A 58 2.85 17.17 -13.88
C GLN A 58 1.34 16.92 -14.05
N PHE A 59 0.93 15.66 -14.23
CA PHE A 59 -0.47 15.27 -14.31
C PHE A 59 -1.27 15.60 -13.04
N TYR A 60 -0.67 15.40 -11.87
CA TYR A 60 -1.29 15.71 -10.58
C TYR A 60 -1.60 17.20 -10.48
N ASN A 61 -0.59 18.04 -10.76
CA ASN A 61 -0.69 19.49 -10.69
C ASN A 61 -1.62 20.07 -11.77
N SER A 62 -1.59 19.54 -12.99
CA SER A 62 -2.38 20.09 -14.10
C SER A 62 -3.86 19.67 -14.08
N THR A 63 -4.13 18.44 -13.64
CA THR A 63 -5.44 17.81 -13.87
C THR A 63 -6.09 17.33 -12.57
N LYS A 64 -5.32 16.76 -11.65
CA LYS A 64 -5.91 16.04 -10.51
C LYS A 64 -6.22 16.95 -9.33
N GLN A 65 -5.41 17.97 -9.08
CA GLN A 65 -5.61 18.91 -7.98
C GLN A 65 -6.98 19.62 -8.06
N SER A 66 -7.50 19.84 -9.27
CA SER A 66 -8.84 20.41 -9.48
C SER A 66 -9.98 19.40 -9.29
N ALA A 67 -9.71 18.10 -9.45
CA ALA A 67 -10.70 17.03 -9.33
C ALA A 67 -10.83 16.46 -7.91
N VAL A 68 -9.79 16.59 -7.08
CA VAL A 68 -9.77 16.10 -5.70
C VAL A 68 -9.55 17.28 -4.75
N THR A 69 -10.63 17.89 -4.30
CA THR A 69 -10.59 19.02 -3.36
C THR A 69 -10.00 18.60 -2.01
N GLY A 70 -9.15 19.46 -1.44
CA GLY A 70 -8.58 19.28 -0.10
C GLY A 70 -7.31 18.42 -0.03
N VAL A 71 -6.78 17.94 -1.17
CA VAL A 71 -5.53 17.17 -1.22
C VAL A 71 -4.41 18.00 -1.84
N ASN A 72 -3.40 18.33 -1.04
CA ASN A 72 -2.25 19.10 -1.48
C ASN A 72 -0.98 18.26 -1.65
N LEU A 73 -0.97 17.02 -1.14
CA LEU A 73 0.18 16.13 -1.15
C LEU A 73 -0.26 14.68 -1.40
N TYR A 74 0.61 13.91 -2.04
CA TYR A 74 0.46 12.46 -2.17
C TYR A 74 1.79 11.77 -1.86
N GLU A 75 1.74 10.57 -1.29
CA GLU A 75 2.93 9.76 -1.02
C GLU A 75 3.19 8.79 -2.19
N PRO A 76 4.39 8.83 -2.82
CA PRO A 76 4.76 7.89 -3.86
C PRO A 76 5.33 6.59 -3.28
N VAL A 77 4.80 5.44 -3.71
CA VAL A 77 5.25 4.09 -3.35
C VAL A 77 5.80 3.39 -4.59
N ALA A 78 7.10 3.16 -4.63
CA ALA A 78 7.80 2.60 -5.78
C ALA A 78 7.97 1.08 -5.68
N LEU A 79 7.07 0.27 -6.23
CA LEU A 79 7.20 -1.20 -6.12
C LEU A 79 8.38 -1.76 -6.93
N TYR A 80 8.89 -1.02 -7.92
CA TYR A 80 9.89 -1.49 -8.89
C TYR A 80 11.37 -1.42 -8.40
N HIS A 81 11.63 -0.79 -7.26
CA HIS A 81 12.96 -0.74 -6.63
C HIS A 81 13.13 -1.73 -5.47
N SER A 82 12.13 -2.58 -5.22
CA SER A 82 12.27 -3.69 -4.28
C SER A 82 13.00 -4.84 -4.99
N GLY A 83 14.35 -4.81 -4.93
CA GLY A 83 15.22 -5.86 -5.52
C GLY A 83 14.93 -7.27 -5.01
N ASP A 84 14.12 -7.38 -3.97
CA ASP A 84 13.35 -8.52 -3.52
C ASP A 84 11.89 -8.05 -3.37
N GLY A 85 10.89 -8.83 -3.82
CA GLY A 85 9.47 -8.46 -3.61
C GLY A 85 9.12 -8.13 -2.15
N TYR A 86 9.99 -8.55 -1.22
CA TYR A 86 10.09 -8.19 0.19
C TYR A 86 9.69 -6.75 0.55
N ARG A 87 10.38 -5.72 0.03
CA ARG A 87 10.09 -4.32 0.44
C ARG A 87 8.72 -3.83 -0.03
N ALA A 88 8.27 -4.33 -1.19
CA ALA A 88 6.95 -4.04 -1.70
C ALA A 88 5.85 -4.60 -0.77
N PHE A 89 6.04 -5.79 -0.20
CA PHE A 89 5.09 -6.35 0.79
C PHE A 89 5.01 -5.52 2.05
N LEU A 90 6.16 -5.17 2.58
CA LEU A 90 6.29 -4.40 3.80
C LEU A 90 5.51 -3.10 3.74
N TRP A 91 5.66 -2.35 2.64
CA TRP A 91 4.94 -1.11 2.45
C TRP A 91 3.43 -1.33 2.31
N LEU A 92 3.00 -2.26 1.45
CA LEU A 92 1.57 -2.50 1.22
C LEU A 92 0.84 -2.99 2.47
N GLU A 93 1.44 -3.90 3.24
CA GLU A 93 0.86 -4.38 4.50
C GLU A 93 0.82 -3.27 5.57
N SER A 94 1.83 -2.39 5.62
CA SER A 94 1.79 -1.20 6.48
C SER A 94 0.59 -0.32 6.16
N TYR A 95 0.33 -0.06 4.87
CA TYR A 95 -0.84 0.72 4.43
C TYR A 95 -2.17 0.04 4.78
N ILE A 96 -2.29 -1.27 4.56
CA ILE A 96 -3.48 -2.04 4.94
C ILE A 96 -3.76 -1.90 6.44
N GLN A 97 -2.74 -2.07 7.29
CA GLN A 97 -2.89 -1.95 8.73
C GLN A 97 -3.27 -0.53 9.15
N LEU A 98 -2.65 0.48 8.55
CA LEU A 98 -2.93 1.88 8.84
C LEU A 98 -4.36 2.29 8.46
N ILE A 99 -4.83 1.87 7.28
CA ILE A 99 -6.18 2.15 6.77
C ILE A 99 -7.22 1.41 7.60
N SER A 100 -7.02 0.11 7.84
CA SER A 100 -7.96 -0.71 8.63
C SER A 100 -8.09 -0.23 10.09
N THR A 101 -7.02 0.33 10.66
CA THR A 101 -7.05 0.92 12.01
C THR A 101 -7.45 2.40 12.02
N LYS A 102 -7.80 2.97 10.86
CA LYS A 102 -8.19 4.39 10.68
C LYS A 102 -7.12 5.39 11.14
N LYS A 103 -5.86 4.97 11.25
CA LYS A 103 -4.73 5.84 11.61
C LYS A 103 -4.27 6.70 10.44
N PHE A 104 -4.48 6.21 9.22
CA PHE A 104 -4.27 6.95 7.99
C PHE A 104 -5.28 6.47 6.95
N ILE A 105 -6.08 7.39 6.41
CA ILE A 105 -7.08 7.07 5.37
C ILE A 105 -6.79 8.01 4.19
N PRO A 106 -6.18 7.52 3.11
CA PRO A 106 -5.85 8.39 1.99
C PRO A 106 -7.13 8.86 1.29
N ARG A 107 -7.08 10.02 0.64
CA ARG A 107 -8.24 10.52 -0.13
C ARG A 107 -8.48 9.71 -1.40
N PHE A 108 -7.39 9.24 -2.00
CA PHE A 108 -7.40 8.34 -3.13
C PHE A 108 -6.20 7.41 -3.07
N ILE A 109 -6.29 6.27 -3.74
CA ILE A 109 -5.14 5.46 -4.14
C ILE A 109 -5.12 5.37 -5.67
N ASP A 110 -4.00 5.77 -6.27
CA ASP A 110 -3.73 5.54 -7.69
C ASP A 110 -2.69 4.44 -7.86
N ILE A 111 -2.95 3.50 -8.75
CA ILE A 111 -1.95 2.55 -9.23
C ILE A 111 -1.49 2.99 -10.60
N VAL A 112 -0.24 3.42 -10.72
CA VAL A 112 0.33 3.90 -11.98
C VAL A 112 1.10 2.77 -12.67
N CYS A 113 0.70 2.44 -13.91
CA CYS A 113 1.35 1.41 -14.72
C CYS A 113 1.30 1.72 -16.22
N GLU A 114 2.02 0.96 -17.06
CA GLU A 114 2.04 1.23 -18.51
C GLU A 114 0.78 0.75 -19.26
N ARG A 115 0.20 -0.38 -18.86
CA ARG A 115 -0.92 -1.01 -19.56
C ARG A 115 -1.91 -1.69 -18.62
N ASN A 116 -1.56 -2.91 -18.21
CA ASN A 116 -2.37 -3.75 -17.34
C ASN A 116 -1.51 -4.08 -16.14
N TYR A 117 -1.88 -3.54 -14.98
CA TYR A 117 -1.08 -3.67 -13.77
C TYR A 117 -0.72 -5.12 -13.44
N GLN A 118 -1.65 -6.09 -13.60
CA GLN A 118 -1.38 -7.51 -13.29
C GLN A 118 -0.30 -8.08 -14.19
N LYS A 119 -0.37 -7.77 -15.49
CA LYS A 119 0.64 -8.22 -16.46
C LYS A 119 1.99 -7.56 -16.21
N GLU A 120 2.01 -6.26 -15.89
CA GLU A 120 3.25 -5.53 -15.61
C GLU A 120 3.92 -6.01 -14.32
N LEU A 121 3.15 -6.25 -13.25
CA LEU A 121 3.66 -6.85 -12.02
C LEU A 121 4.24 -8.25 -12.30
N ARG A 122 3.50 -9.12 -12.99
CA ARG A 122 4.00 -10.46 -13.35
C ARG A 122 5.24 -10.40 -14.23
N LYS A 123 5.33 -9.45 -15.16
CA LYS A 123 6.53 -9.28 -16.02
C LYS A 123 7.72 -8.76 -15.22
N ALA A 124 7.50 -7.82 -14.30
CA ALA A 124 8.54 -7.21 -13.49
C ALA A 124 9.11 -8.18 -12.44
N PHE A 125 8.24 -8.96 -11.79
CA PHE A 125 8.62 -9.84 -10.69
C PHE A 125 8.72 -11.33 -11.06
N GLY A 126 8.14 -11.74 -12.19
CA GLY A 126 8.12 -13.13 -12.65
C GLY A 126 9.47 -13.75 -13.00
N PRO A 127 10.52 -13.01 -13.40
CA PRO A 127 11.87 -13.59 -13.55
C PRO A 127 12.64 -13.64 -12.22
N PHE A 128 12.27 -12.82 -11.24
CA PHE A 128 12.94 -12.64 -9.95
C PHE A 128 12.14 -13.33 -8.83
N TYR A 129 11.75 -14.58 -9.09
CA TYR A 129 11.09 -15.49 -8.14
C TYR A 129 11.96 -15.64 -6.89
N ASN A 130 11.67 -14.85 -5.85
CA ASN A 130 11.96 -15.27 -4.50
C ASN A 130 10.60 -15.63 -3.91
N ILE A 131 10.42 -16.88 -3.49
CA ILE A 131 9.43 -17.15 -2.45
C ILE A 131 9.85 -16.25 -1.29
N SER A 132 8.92 -15.55 -0.66
CA SER A 132 9.23 -14.75 0.53
C SER A 132 9.75 -15.70 1.61
N GLU A 133 11.07 -15.91 1.65
CA GLU A 133 11.77 -16.79 2.61
C GLU A 133 11.99 -16.09 3.96
N ASP A 134 11.56 -14.83 4.12
CA ASP A 134 11.67 -14.14 5.40
C ASP A 134 10.53 -14.57 6.34
N ASP A 135 10.71 -15.76 6.92
CA ASP A 135 9.83 -16.37 7.91
C ASP A 135 9.62 -15.44 9.12
N LEU A 136 10.66 -14.70 9.51
CA LEU A 136 10.59 -13.75 10.61
C LEU A 136 9.64 -12.62 10.28
N LEU A 137 9.69 -12.08 9.07
CA LEU A 137 8.79 -11.00 8.67
C LEU A 137 7.33 -11.46 8.59
N LEU A 138 7.06 -12.59 7.93
CA LEU A 138 5.69 -13.11 7.84
C LEU A 138 5.13 -13.40 9.23
N GLN A 139 5.97 -13.89 10.13
CA GLN A 139 5.64 -14.06 11.55
C GLN A 139 5.37 -12.73 12.25
N GLU A 140 6.17 -11.68 12.01
CA GLU A 140 5.96 -10.33 12.57
C GLU A 140 4.68 -9.67 12.06
N LEU A 141 4.33 -9.86 10.78
CA LEU A 141 3.04 -9.46 10.20
C LEU A 141 1.89 -10.33 10.69
N GLY A 142 2.18 -11.45 11.36
CA GLY A 142 1.21 -12.44 11.81
C GLY A 142 0.46 -13.08 10.65
N LYS A 143 1.09 -13.19 9.49
CA LYS A 143 0.58 -13.89 8.29
C LYS A 143 1.12 -15.32 8.31
N ALA A 144 0.27 -16.26 7.89
CA ALA A 144 0.74 -17.62 7.69
C ALA A 144 1.78 -17.64 6.58
N GLN A 145 2.83 -18.43 6.78
CA GLN A 145 3.76 -18.76 5.70
C GLN A 145 2.96 -19.46 4.60
N LYS A 146 2.90 -18.82 3.44
CA LYS A 146 2.29 -19.39 2.24
C LYS A 146 3.35 -19.36 1.16
N GLU A 147 3.68 -20.53 0.61
CA GLU A 147 4.45 -20.60 -0.62
C GLU A 147 3.63 -19.94 -1.72
N LYS A 148 4.00 -18.70 -2.03
CA LYS A 148 3.27 -17.89 -2.98
C LYS A 148 4.23 -16.91 -3.63
N ASP A 149 4.09 -16.75 -4.95
CA ASP A 149 4.93 -15.82 -5.68
C ASP A 149 4.65 -14.37 -5.30
N ASN A 150 5.67 -13.54 -5.47
CA ASN A 150 5.64 -12.16 -5.03
C ASN A 150 4.60 -11.31 -5.76
N ALA A 151 4.40 -11.55 -7.05
CA ALA A 151 3.39 -10.84 -7.81
C ALA A 151 1.99 -11.17 -7.29
N ALA A 152 1.74 -12.43 -6.96
CA ALA A 152 0.46 -12.86 -6.43
C ALA A 152 0.20 -12.31 -5.02
N TYR A 153 1.23 -12.11 -4.17
CA TYR A 153 1.08 -11.42 -2.89
C TYR A 153 0.75 -9.93 -3.08
N ILE A 154 1.51 -9.20 -3.92
CA ILE A 154 1.24 -7.79 -4.22
C ILE A 154 -0.18 -7.63 -4.75
N LEU A 155 -0.62 -8.52 -5.64
CA LEU A 155 -1.98 -8.49 -6.20
C LEU A 155 -3.05 -8.66 -5.13
N GLU A 156 -2.86 -9.55 -4.16
CA GLU A 156 -3.78 -9.69 -3.03
C GLU A 156 -3.80 -8.45 -2.15
N SER A 157 -2.63 -7.93 -1.74
CA SER A 157 -2.57 -6.73 -0.90
C SER A 157 -3.19 -5.51 -1.59
N LEU A 158 -2.99 -5.33 -2.90
CA LEU A 158 -3.63 -4.25 -3.67
C LEU A 158 -5.15 -4.44 -3.77
N GLN A 159 -5.63 -5.69 -3.86
CA GLN A 159 -7.05 -6.00 -3.84
C GLN A 159 -7.68 -5.71 -2.46
N GLU A 160 -7.00 -6.07 -1.37
CA GLU A 160 -7.41 -5.71 0.00
C GLU A 160 -7.49 -4.19 0.18
N LEU A 161 -6.48 -3.44 -0.29
CA LEU A 161 -6.51 -1.97 -0.27
C LEU A 161 -7.71 -1.41 -1.04
N LYS A 162 -8.01 -1.95 -2.23
CA LYS A 162 -9.16 -1.52 -3.03
C LYS A 162 -10.48 -1.73 -2.29
N GLU A 163 -10.64 -2.88 -1.64
CA GLU A 163 -11.83 -3.20 -0.85
C GLU A 163 -11.98 -2.27 0.35
N LEU A 164 -10.91 -2.06 1.11
CA LEU A 164 -10.89 -1.11 2.24
C LEU A 164 -11.27 0.31 1.80
N MET A 165 -10.66 0.81 0.72
CA MET A 165 -10.97 2.14 0.18
C MET A 165 -12.43 2.27 -0.28
N SER A 166 -12.96 1.20 -0.88
CA SER A 166 -14.34 1.15 -1.37
C SER A 166 -15.35 1.17 -0.21
N MET A 167 -15.05 0.50 0.91
CA MET A 167 -15.87 0.54 2.12
C MET A 167 -15.96 1.96 2.72
N ASP A 168 -14.88 2.74 2.63
CA ASP A 168 -14.83 4.12 3.10
C ASP A 168 -15.29 5.15 2.04
N GLY A 169 -15.78 4.70 0.87
CA GLY A 169 -16.25 5.57 -0.21
C GLY A 169 -15.14 6.41 -0.86
N ARG A 170 -13.88 6.00 -0.73
CA ARG A 170 -12.71 6.69 -1.27
C ARG A 170 -12.31 6.10 -2.62
N LEU A 171 -11.62 6.89 -3.43
CA LEU A 171 -11.29 6.50 -4.80
C LEU A 171 -10.10 5.55 -4.84
N PHE A 172 -10.24 4.44 -5.57
CA PHE A 172 -9.14 3.54 -5.93
C PHE A 172 -9.15 3.34 -7.44
N ARG A 173 -8.06 3.68 -8.13
CA ARG A 173 -8.02 3.66 -9.60
C ARG A 173 -6.69 3.17 -10.17
N GLU A 174 -6.77 2.47 -11.30
CA GLU A 174 -5.62 2.20 -12.17
C GLU A 174 -5.44 3.40 -13.11
N ILE A 175 -4.20 3.85 -13.25
CA ILE A 175 -3.79 4.95 -14.12
C ILE A 175 -2.74 4.40 -15.09
N THR A 176 -3.08 4.46 -16.36
CA THR A 176 -2.18 4.09 -17.43
C THR A 176 -1.32 5.27 -17.85
N ARG A 177 -0.13 4.97 -18.38
CA ARG A 177 0.74 5.98 -19.00
C ARG A 177 0.02 6.82 -20.05
N LYS A 178 -0.90 6.24 -20.81
CA LYS A 178 -1.70 6.97 -21.81
C LYS A 178 -2.58 8.05 -21.19
N GLU A 179 -3.18 7.78 -20.03
CA GLU A 179 -4.02 8.76 -19.33
C GLU A 179 -3.20 9.93 -18.80
N ILE A 180 -1.95 9.68 -18.42
CA ILE A 180 -0.99 10.72 -18.04
C ILE A 180 -0.59 11.55 -19.28
N GLU A 181 -0.19 10.89 -20.37
CA GLU A 181 0.32 11.56 -21.58
C GLU A 181 -0.76 12.25 -22.43
N TRP A 182 -2.05 11.91 -22.28
CA TRP A 182 -3.15 12.58 -22.99
C TRP A 182 -3.64 13.85 -22.30
N ARG A 183 -3.30 14.06 -21.02
CA ARG A 183 -3.81 15.17 -20.20
C ARG A 183 -2.73 16.16 -19.75
N VAL A 184 -1.47 15.88 -20.08
CA VAL A 184 -0.33 16.79 -19.97
C VAL A 184 -0.02 17.34 -21.35
#